data_AF-A0A0A7ERW7-F1
#
_entry.id   AF-A0A0A7ERW7-F1
#
_cell.length_a   1.000
_cell.length_b   1.000
_cell.length_c   1.000
_cell.angle_alpha   90.00
_cell.angle_beta   90.00
_cell.angle_gamma   90.00
#
_symmetry.space_group_name_H-M   'P 1'
#
loop_
_entity.id
_entity.type
_entity.pdbx_description
1 polymer ?
#
loop_
_entity_poly.entity_id
_entity_poly.type
_entity_poly.pdbx_seq_one_letter_code
_entity_poly.pdbx_strand_id
1 'polypeptide(L)' 'KRAVFDQSCKGIYDRELFRKLERVCEDCYNLYRKPYVGIECRSNCYGNLVFRQCLDDLLMFDVLDE' A
#
# COMPACT_ATOMS: atom_id res chain seq x y z
N LYS A 1 -4.75 -13.76 -17.74
CA LYS A 1 -5.32 -12.40 -17.57
C LYS A 1 -4.16 -11.45 -17.29
N ARG A 2 -3.88 -10.51 -18.21
CA ARG A 2 -2.85 -9.47 -18.01
C ARG A 2 -3.39 -8.55 -16.90
N ALA A 3 -2.71 -8.48 -15.76
CA ALA A 3 -3.03 -7.47 -14.76
C ALA A 3 -2.85 -6.11 -15.44
N VAL A 4 -3.88 -5.27 -15.40
CA VAL A 4 -3.79 -3.90 -15.86
C VAL A 4 -2.83 -3.21 -14.90
N PHE A 5 -1.57 -3.07 -15.33
CA PHE A 5 -0.56 -2.36 -14.56
C PHE A 5 -1.01 -0.92 -14.43
N ASP A 6 -1.10 -0.43 -13.20
CA ASP A 6 -1.34 0.99 -12.95
C ASP A 6 -0.17 1.77 -13.59
N GLN A 7 -0.48 2.63 -14.57
CA GLN A 7 0.52 3.45 -15.25
C GLN A 7 1.27 4.39 -14.29
N SER A 8 0.75 4.57 -13.08
CA SER A 8 1.38 5.33 -11.99
C SER A 8 2.65 4.65 -11.46
N CYS A 9 2.74 3.32 -11.54
CA CYS A 9 3.92 2.56 -11.10
C CYS A 9 4.93 2.40 -12.24
N LYS A 10 5.88 3.33 -12.35
CA LYS A 10 6.99 3.25 -13.32
C LYS A 10 8.19 2.52 -12.69
N GLY A 11 8.63 1.40 -13.26
CA GLY A 11 9.85 0.69 -12.81
C GLY A 11 9.82 -0.83 -12.95
N ILE A 12 10.71 -1.51 -12.21
CA ILE A 12 10.77 -2.97 -12.14
C ILE A 12 9.58 -3.48 -11.32
N TYR A 13 8.78 -4.36 -11.92
CA TYR A 13 7.63 -4.96 -11.27
C TYR A 13 8.04 -6.18 -10.43
N ASP A 14 8.35 -5.94 -9.15
CA ASP A 14 8.56 -7.01 -8.18
C ASP A 14 7.23 -7.43 -7.54
N ARG A 15 6.75 -8.62 -7.92
CA ARG A 15 5.49 -9.19 -7.42
C ARG A 15 5.47 -9.40 -5.91
N GLU A 16 6.62 -9.71 -5.32
CA GLU A 16 6.70 -9.93 -3.87
C GLU A 16 6.57 -8.61 -3.12
N LEU A 17 7.24 -7.56 -3.61
CA LEU A 17 7.11 -6.21 -3.06
C LEU A 17 5.66 -5.73 -3.13
N PHE A 18 5.01 -5.84 -4.29
CA PHE A 18 3.61 -5.43 -4.44
C PHE A 18 2.65 -6.18 -3.51
N ARG A 19 2.93 -7.46 -3.22
CA ARG A 19 2.13 -8.22 -2.25
C ARG A 19 2.28 -7.68 -0.83
N LYS A 20 3.48 -7.26 -0.44
CA LYS A 20 3.74 -6.62 0.87
C LYS A 20 3.02 -5.27 0.95
N LEU A 21 3.10 -4.46 -0.10
CA LEU A 21 2.41 -3.16 -0.18
C LEU A 21 0.88 -3.31 -0.11
N GLU A 22 0.31 -4.27 -0.85
CA GLU A 22 -1.13 -4.54 -0.84
C GLU A 22 -1.61 -4.92 0.57
N ARG A 23 -0.83 -5.75 1.28
CA ARG A 23 -1.15 -6.19 2.64
C ARG A 23 -1.27 -5.01 3.63
N VAL A 24 -0.38 -4.01 3.53
CA VAL A 24 -0.46 -2.79 4.34
C VAL A 24 -1.80 -2.08 4.12
N CYS A 25 -2.23 -1.94 2.85
CA CYS A 25 -3.50 -1.30 2.54
C CYS A 25 -4.72 -2.12 3.01
N GLU A 26 -4.66 -3.45 2.96
CA GLU A 26 -5.71 -4.33 3.51
C GLU A 26 -5.80 -4.23 5.04
N ASP A 27 -4.65 -4.29 5.73
CA ASP A 27 -4.59 -4.18 7.19
C ASP A 27 -5.07 -2.80 7.66
N CYS A 28 -4.71 -1.74 6.93
CA CYS A 28 -5.18 -0.38 7.21
C CYS A 28 -6.68 -0.21 6.91
N TYR A 29 -7.20 -0.82 5.84
CA TYR A 29 -8.65 -0.88 5.61
C TYR A 29 -9.37 -1.57 6.77
N ASN A 30 -8.82 -2.67 7.32
CA ASN A 30 -9.40 -3.38 8.44
C ASN A 30 -9.37 -2.56 9.73
N LEU A 31 -8.34 -1.74 9.93
CA LEU A 31 -8.22 -0.82 11.05
C LEU A 31 -9.30 0.26 11.03
N TYR A 32 -9.45 0.97 9.91
CA TYR A 32 -10.40 2.08 9.79
C TYR A 32 -11.83 1.65 9.43
N ARG A 33 -11.98 0.46 8.82
CA ARG A 33 -13.23 -0.05 8.24
C ARG A 33 -13.87 0.90 7.23
N LYS A 34 -13.04 1.60 6.46
CA LYS A 34 -13.45 2.59 5.46
C LYS A 34 -12.95 2.19 4.07
N PRO A 35 -13.83 1.88 3.09
CA PRO A 35 -13.41 1.35 1.79
C PRO A 35 -12.55 2.32 0.98
N TYR A 36 -12.74 3.63 1.15
CA TYR A 36 -11.93 4.64 0.46
C TYR A 36 -10.47 4.63 0.92
N VAL A 37 -10.17 4.22 2.15
CA VAL A 37 -8.78 4.15 2.66
C VAL A 37 -7.96 3.15 1.86
N GLY A 38 -8.49 1.95 1.60
CA GLY A 38 -7.79 0.95 0.79
C GLY A 38 -7.62 1.37 -0.68
N ILE A 39 -8.56 2.14 -1.23
CA ILE A 39 -8.47 2.67 -2.60
C ILE A 39 -7.39 3.75 -2.68
N GLU A 40 -7.44 4.74 -1.79
CA GLU A 40 -6.46 5.84 -1.74
C GLU A 40 -5.06 5.32 -1.39
N CYS A 41 -4.94 4.33 -0.50
CA CYS A 41 -3.67 3.72 -0.11
C CYS A 41 -2.91 3.14 -1.30
N ARG A 42 -3.59 2.52 -2.27
CA ARG A 42 -2.99 1.97 -3.49
C ARG A 42 -2.71 3.01 -4.58
N SER A 43 -3.23 4.23 -4.43
CA SER A 43 -3.09 5.29 -5.44
C SER A 43 -1.64 5.74 -5.61
N ASN A 44 -1.32 6.29 -6.77
CA ASN A 44 0.01 6.85 -7.07
C ASN A 44 1.16 5.88 -6.73
N CYS A 45 0.96 4.59 -7.01
CA CYS A 45 1.93 3.54 -6.69
C CYS A 45 2.33 3.48 -5.20
N TYR A 46 1.36 3.56 -4.28
CA TYR A 46 1.62 3.63 -2.82
C TYR A 46 2.44 4.87 -2.39
N GLY A 47 2.74 5.78 -3.31
CA GLY A 47 3.45 7.04 -3.09
C GLY A 47 2.51 8.18 -2.68
N ASN A 48 1.62 7.93 -1.72
CA ASN A 48 0.64 8.89 -1.23
C ASN A 48 0.71 9.01 0.30
N LEU A 49 0.07 10.05 0.85
CA LEU A 49 0.10 10.30 2.30
C LEU A 49 -0.66 9.22 3.10
N VAL A 50 -1.74 8.68 2.54
CA VAL A 50 -2.57 7.65 3.19
C VAL A 50 -1.73 6.39 3.45
N PHE A 51 -0.90 5.98 2.49
CA PHE A 51 -0.02 4.83 2.66
C PHE A 51 0.99 5.04 3.80
N ARG A 52 1.63 6.21 3.88
CA ARG A 52 2.55 6.55 4.99
C ARG A 52 1.84 6.51 6.34
N GLN A 53 0.67 7.14 6.41
CA GLN A 53 -0.13 7.15 7.63
C GLN A 53 -0.56 5.74 8.03
N CYS A 54 -0.97 4.90 7.08
CA CYS A 54 -1.24 3.49 7.34
C CYS A 54 -0.03 2.73 7.92
N LEU A 55 1.19 3.01 7.46
CA LEU A 55 2.40 2.41 8.05
C LEU A 55 2.62 2.88 9.49
N ASP A 56 2.42 4.17 9.77
CA ASP A 56 2.51 4.75 11.12
C ASP A 56 1.49 4.11 12.06
N ASP A 57 0.21 4.08 11.65
CA ASP A 57 -0.90 3.62 12.46
C ASP A 57 -0.90 2.10 12.68
N LEU A 58 -0.33 1.33 11.75
CA LEU A 58 -0.09 -0.10 11.92
C LEU A 58 1.17 -0.41 12.76
N LEU A 59 1.85 0.62 13.29
CA LEU A 59 3.13 0.51 14.03
C LEU A 59 4.20 -0.24 13.22
N MET A 60 4.11 -0.24 11.89
CA MET A 60 5.09 -0.92 11.03
C MET A 60 6.38 -0.12 10.85
N PHE A 61 6.46 1.09 11.42
CA PHE A 61 7.68 1.91 11.40
C PHE A 61 8.86 1.23 12.11
N ASP A 62 8.63 0.50 13.20
CA ASP A 62 9.70 -0.22 13.91
C ASP A 62 10.35 -1.33 13.05
N VAL A 63 9.67 -1.82 12.00
CA VAL A 63 10.17 -2.88 11.09
C VAL A 63 10.92 -2.31 9.88
N LEU A 64 10.80 -1.00 9.62
CA LEU A 64 11.49 -0.34 8.50
C LEU A 64 12.86 0.22 8.90
N ASP A 65 13.14 0.34 10.20
CA ASP A 65 14.41 0.79 10.78
C ASP A 65 15.37 -0.37 11.17
N GLU A 66 14.98 -1.64 10.97
CA GLU A 66 15.85 -2.84 11.12
C GLU A 66 16.42 -3.37 9.79
#